data_AF-A0A0H1QXP3-F1
#
_entry.id   AF-A0A0H1QXP3-F1
#
_cell.length_a   1.000
_cell.length_b   1.000
_cell.length_c   1.000
_cell.angle_alpha   90.00
_cell.angle_beta   90.00
_cell.angle_gamma   90.00
#
_symmetry.space_group_name_H-M   'P 1'
#
loop_
_entity.id
_entity.type
_entity.pdbx_description
1 polymer ?
#
loop_
_entity_poly.entity_id
_entity_poly.type
_entity_poly.pdbx_seq_one_letter_code
_entity_poly.pdbx_strand_id
1 'polypeptide(L)' 'MVDVGQHPEEQIEVVVDCILVNYRGDSESRGRIVHAILEWAEEHPDEWDELQERCQQRHEVLA' A
#
# COMPACT_ATOMS: atom_id res chain seq x y z
N MET A 1 11.24 -3.95 -20.18
CA MET A 1 11.38 -4.49 -18.81
C MET A 1 11.20 -3.30 -17.92
N VAL A 2 10.01 -3.14 -17.35
CA VAL A 2 9.77 -2.08 -16.36
C VAL A 2 10.38 -2.61 -15.07
N ASP A 3 11.36 -1.87 -14.56
CA ASP A 3 12.03 -2.16 -13.31
C ASP A 3 10.99 -2.04 -12.19
N VAL A 4 10.62 -3.16 -11.59
CA VAL A 4 9.74 -3.23 -10.43
C VAL A 4 10.56 -3.03 -9.13
N GLY A 5 11.65 -2.25 -9.20
CA GLY A 5 12.28 -1.67 -8.01
C GLY A 5 11.54 -0.37 -7.73
N GLN A 6 10.81 -0.21 -6.63
CA GLN A 6 11.46 0.14 -5.36
C GLN A 6 10.63 -0.22 -4.11
N HIS A 7 9.49 -0.90 -4.24
CA HIS A 7 8.68 -1.31 -3.09
C HIS A 7 8.45 -2.83 -3.13
N PRO A 8 9.01 -3.62 -2.20
CA PRO A 8 8.74 -5.04 -2.15
C PRO A 8 7.24 -5.26 -1.92
N GLU A 9 6.67 -6.25 -2.61
CA GLU A 9 5.23 -6.54 -2.60
C GLU A 9 4.64 -6.61 -1.18
N GLU A 10 5.40 -7.11 -0.21
CA GLU A 10 5.04 -7.13 1.22
C GLU A 10 4.80 -5.74 1.82
N GLN A 11 5.58 -4.71 1.46
CA GLN A 11 5.38 -3.35 1.96
C GLN A 11 4.10 -2.73 1.41
N ILE A 12 3.80 -3.01 0.15
CA ILE A 12 2.56 -2.58 -0.50
C ILE A 12 1.36 -3.24 0.17
N GLU A 13 1.45 -4.54 0.48
CA GLU A 13 0.37 -5.25 1.16
C GLU A 13 0.06 -4.67 2.55
N VAL A 14 1.07 -4.31 3.34
CA VAL A 14 0.88 -3.68 4.67
C VAL A 14 0.17 -2.34 4.55
N VAL A 15 0.56 -1.52 3.57
CA VAL A 15 -0.08 -0.21 3.33
C VAL A 15 -1.51 -0.39 2.83
N VAL A 16 -1.72 -1.30 1.88
CA VAL A 16 -3.05 -1.62 1.36
C VAL A 16 -3.93 -2.17 2.47
N ASP A 17 -3.45 -3.05 3.32
CA ASP A 17 -4.19 -3.58 4.46
C ASP A 17 -4.51 -2.48 5.47
N CYS A 18 -3.57 -1.58 5.76
CA CYS A 18 -3.78 -0.42 6.62
C CYS A 18 -4.84 0.57 6.08
N ILE A 19 -4.85 0.83 4.77
CA ILE A 19 -5.85 1.70 4.11
C ILE A 19 -7.20 0.99 3.99
N LEU A 20 -7.18 -0.30 3.65
CA LEU A 20 -8.36 -1.12 3.38
C LEU A 20 -8.80 -1.98 4.58
N VAL A 21 -8.31 -1.70 5.79
CA VAL A 21 -8.57 -2.51 7.01
C VAL A 21 -10.07 -2.68 7.30
N ASN A 22 -10.91 -1.76 6.81
CA ASN A 22 -12.38 -1.83 6.92
C ASN A 22 -13.10 -1.99 5.57
N TYR A 23 -12.37 -2.22 4.49
CA TYR A 23 -12.93 -2.39 3.16
C TYR A 23 -13.56 -3.78 3.02
N ARG A 24 -14.86 -3.83 2.75
CA ARG A 24 -15.63 -5.07 2.54
C ARG A 24 -15.91 -5.40 1.08
N GLY A 25 -15.24 -4.73 0.14
CA GLY A 25 -15.46 -4.98 -1.29
C GLY A 25 -14.75 -6.24 -1.78
N ASP A 26 -15.13 -6.70 -2.97
CA ASP A 26 -14.58 -7.90 -3.60
C ASP A 26 -13.09 -7.77 -3.95
N SER A 27 -12.41 -8.91 -4.02
CA SER A 27 -10.98 -9.00 -4.35
C SER A 27 -10.61 -8.31 -5.68
N GLU A 28 -11.53 -8.28 -6.64
CA GLU A 28 -11.33 -7.56 -7.91
C GLU A 28 -11.24 -6.05 -7.69
N SER A 29 -12.06 -5.50 -6.80
CA SER A 29 -12.02 -4.08 -6.46
C SER A 29 -10.78 -3.75 -5.64
N ARG A 30 -10.33 -4.66 -4.76
CA ARG A 30 -9.05 -4.54 -4.06
C ARG A 30 -7.89 -4.41 -5.05
N GLY A 31 -7.84 -5.25 -6.09
CA GLY A 31 -6.79 -5.19 -7.12
C GLY A 31 -6.73 -3.83 -7.86
N ARG A 32 -7.90 -3.25 -8.17
CA ARG A 32 -7.96 -1.90 -8.79
C ARG A 32 -7.46 -0.80 -7.86
N ILE A 33 -7.81 -0.90 -6.58
CA ILE A 33 -7.38 0.07 -5.57
C ILE A 33 -5.87 -0.03 -5.34
N VAL A 34 -5.31 -1.24 -5.24
CA VAL A 34 -3.86 -1.46 -5.16
C VAL A 34 -3.16 -0.80 -6.34
N HIS A 35 -3.67 -1.00 -7.57
CA HIS A 35 -3.07 -0.40 -8.75
C HIS A 35 -3.11 1.13 -8.72
N ALA A 36 -4.24 1.72 -8.31
CA ALA A 36 -4.36 3.18 -8.18
C ALA A 36 -3.46 3.77 -7.09
N ILE A 37 -3.28 3.04 -5.98
CA ILE A 37 -2.35 3.43 -4.91
C ILE A 37 -0.91 3.40 -5.39
N LEU A 38 -0.53 2.38 -6.17
CA LEU A 38 0.81 2.28 -6.76
C LEU A 38 1.09 3.41 -7.74
N GLU A 39 0.15 3.71 -8.63
CA GLU A 39 0.26 4.83 -9.58
C GLU A 39 0.42 6.16 -8.84
N TRP A 40 -0.37 6.38 -7.78
CA TRP A 40 -0.22 7.55 -6.91
C TRP A 40 1.13 7.59 -6.18
N ALA A 41 1.63 6.45 -5.70
CA ALA A 41 2.90 6.36 -4.99
C ALA A 41 4.10 6.70 -5.89
N GLU A 42 4.04 6.33 -7.17
CA GLU A 42 5.06 6.71 -8.15
C GLU A 42 5.10 8.23 -8.38
N GLU A 43 3.96 8.91 -8.33
CA GLU A 43 3.86 10.37 -8.46
C GLU A 43 4.22 11.11 -7.16
N HIS A 44 4.07 10.47 -6.00
CA HIS A 44 4.22 11.06 -4.67
C HIS A 44 5.09 10.21 -3.71
N PRO A 45 6.39 10.00 -4.00
CA PRO A 45 7.24 9.10 -3.22
C PRO A 45 7.46 9.57 -1.78
N ASP A 46 7.56 10.89 -1.53
CA ASP A 46 7.72 11.44 -0.18
C ASP A 46 6.49 11.20 0.71
N GLU A 47 5.29 11.32 0.15
CA GLU A 47 4.03 11.07 0.87
C GLU A 47 3.80 9.57 1.07
N TRP A 48 4.25 8.75 0.12
CA TRP A 48 4.22 7.30 0.23
C TRP A 48 5.08 6.80 1.39
N ASP A 49 6.29 7.33 1.56
CA ASP A 49 7.21 6.94 2.64
C ASP A 49 6.60 7.23 4.03
N GLU A 50 6.05 8.44 4.24
CA GLU A 50 5.37 8.79 5.49
C GLU A 50 4.17 7.86 5.76
N LEU A 51 3.38 7.58 4.72
CA LEU A 51 2.21 6.71 4.84
C LEU A 51 2.61 5.27 5.17
N GLN A 52 3.70 4.79 4.59
CA GLN A 52 4.28 3.49 4.86
C GLN A 52 4.76 3.37 6.31
N GLU A 53 5.52 4.34 6.82
CA GLU A 53 5.99 4.36 8.21
C GLU A 53 4.81 4.32 9.20
N ARG A 54 3.75 5.08 8.92
CA ARG A 54 2.55 5.12 9.76
C ARG A 54 1.80 3.79 9.73
N CYS A 55 1.73 3.14 8.58
CA CYS A 55 1.06 1.85 8.44
C CYS A 55 1.86 0.70 9.06
N GLN A 56 3.19 0.71 8.95
CA GLN A 56 4.06 -0.23 9.65
C GLN A 56 3.94 -0.09 11.17
N GLN A 57 4.01 1.13 11.71
CA GLN A 57 3.82 1.36 13.15
C GLN A 57 2.46 0.84 13.65
N ARG A 58 1.41 1.03 12.85
CA ARG A 58 0.08 0.49 13.17
C ARG A 58 0.05 -1.03 13.16
N HIS A 59 0.73 -1.66 12.21
CA HIS A 59 0.82 -3.11 12.10
C HIS A 59 1.58 -3.70 13.30
N GLU A 60 2.70 -3.11 13.70
CA GLU A 60 3.45 -3.53 14.89
C GLU A 60 2.67 -3.38 16.20
N VAL A 61 1.78 -2.39 16.30
CA VAL A 61 0.94 -2.18 17.49
C VAL A 61 -0.25 -3.17 17.53
N LEU A 62 -0.67 -3.70 16.38
CA LEU A 62 -1.83 -4.58 16.24
C LEU A 62 -1.45 -6.07 16.10
N ALA A 63 -0.20 -6.40 15.82
CA ALA A 63 0.36 -7.75 15.76
C ALA A 63 0.72 -8.31 17.15
#